data_AF-A0A6L4Z3N8-F1
#
_entry.id   AF-A0A6L4Z3N8-F1
#
_cell.length_a   1.000
_cell.length_b   1.000
_cell.length_c   1.000
_cell.angle_alpha   90.00
_cell.angle_beta   90.00
_cell.angle_gamma   90.00
#
_symmetry.space_group_name_H-M   'P 1'
#
loop_
_entity.id
_entity.type
_entity.pdbx_description
1 polymer ?
#
loop_
_entity_poly.entity_id
_entity_poly.type
_entity_poly.pdbx_seq_one_letter_code
_entity_poly.pdbx_strand_id
1 'polypeptide(L)' 'MKQPSQKLEVFRVWGIPICLDHSWFVIFFVYSWTIAVIYLPSTAPKMSKPIYWLVGIVTSLLIFLSILIHELGHSLAA' A
#
# COMPACT_ATOMS: atom_id res chain seq x y z
N MET A 1 -23.51 -8.99 16.93
CA MET A 1 -23.18 -7.57 16.66
C MET A 1 -22.35 -7.51 15.38
N LYS A 2 -22.96 -7.19 14.23
CA LYS A 2 -22.23 -7.02 12.97
C LYS A 2 -21.50 -5.69 13.03
N GLN A 3 -20.17 -5.70 13.07
CA GLN A 3 -19.37 -4.48 12.89
C GLN A 3 -19.73 -3.88 11.52
N PRO A 4 -20.08 -2.59 11.43
CA PRO A 4 -20.16 -1.93 10.14
C PRO A 4 -18.72 -1.82 9.65
N SER A 5 -18.35 -2.70 8.73
CA SER A 5 -17.09 -2.57 8.00
C SER A 5 -17.21 -1.31 7.16
N GLN A 6 -16.71 -0.19 7.70
CA GLN A 6 -16.58 1.09 7.00
C GLN A 6 -15.52 0.91 5.91
N LYS A 7 -15.95 0.24 4.84
CA LYS A 7 -15.23 0.06 3.59
C LYS A 7 -15.60 1.26 2.73
N LEU A 8 -14.67 2.17 2.53
CA LEU A 8 -14.88 3.28 1.62
C LEU A 8 -14.68 2.75 0.19
N GLU A 9 -15.74 2.68 -0.61
CA GLU A 9 -15.59 2.40 -2.05
C GLU A 9 -14.88 3.60 -2.68
N VAL A 10 -13.66 3.39 -3.16
CA VAL A 10 -12.83 4.47 -3.73
C VAL A 10 -13.07 4.57 -5.23
N PHE A 11 -13.13 3.44 -5.93
CA PHE A 11 -13.40 3.35 -7.36
C PHE A 11 -13.84 1.93 -7.76
N ARG A 12 -14.33 1.77 -8.98
CA ARG A 12 -14.76 0.48 -9.54
C ARG A 12 -13.95 0.17 -10.79
N VAL A 13 -13.34 -1.03 -10.82
CA VAL A 13 -12.57 -1.51 -11.98
C VAL A 13 -13.30 -2.71 -12.56
N TRP A 14 -13.73 -2.62 -13.83
CA TRP A 14 -14.36 -3.74 -14.56
C TRP A 14 -15.56 -4.36 -13.81
N GLY A 15 -16.33 -3.53 -13.09
CA GLY A 15 -17.48 -3.98 -12.31
C GLY A 15 -17.15 -4.37 -10.86
N ILE A 16 -15.88 -4.56 -10.51
CA ILE A 16 -15.42 -4.95 -9.17
C ILE A 16 -15.21 -3.71 -8.29
N PRO A 17 -15.93 -3.58 -7.16
CA PRO A 17 -15.78 -2.45 -6.25
C PRO A 17 -14.46 -2.55 -5.49
N ILE A 18 -13.60 -1.54 -5.63
CA ILE A 18 -12.38 -1.41 -4.84
C ILE A 18 -12.70 -0.62 -3.57
N CYS A 19 -12.72 -1.35 -2.46
CA CYS A 19 -12.97 -0.81 -1.13
C CYS A 19 -11.66 -0.65 -0.37
N LEU A 20 -11.40 0.54 0.14
CA LEU A 20 -10.28 0.81 1.03
C LEU A 20 -10.78 0.78 2.48
N ASP A 21 -10.10 0.02 3.33
CA ASP A 21 -10.37 -0.03 4.76
C ASP A 21 -9.36 0.84 5.53
N HIS A 22 -9.67 1.16 6.79
CA HIS A 22 -8.83 2.02 7.61
C HIS A 22 -7.45 1.40 7.92
N SER A 23 -7.34 0.07 7.90
CA SER A 23 -6.07 -0.63 8.12
C SER A 23 -5.08 -0.39 6.98
N TRP A 24 -5.57 -0.07 5.77
CA TRP A 24 -4.72 0.29 4.64
C TRP A 24 -3.77 1.42 4.99
N PHE A 25 -4.27 2.49 5.62
CA PHE A 25 -3.45 3.64 6.02
C PHE A 25 -2.39 3.28 7.08
N VAL A 26 -2.77 2.43 8.04
CA VAL A 26 -1.86 1.96 9.09
C VAL A 26 -0.73 1.13 8.49
N ILE A 27 -1.08 0.15 7.64
CA ILE A 27 -0.09 -0.72 6.99
C ILE A 27 0.80 0.11 6.06
N PHE A 28 0.23 1.01 5.27
CA PHE A 28 0.97 1.91 4.40
C PHE A 28 2.00 2.75 5.16
N PHE A 29 1.61 3.32 6.30
CA PHE A 29 2.52 4.10 7.15
C PHE A 29 3.64 3.25 7.73
N VAL A 30 3.30 2.07 8.30
CA VAL A 30 4.28 1.15 8.88
C VAL A 30 5.29 0.70 7.82
N TYR A 31 4.82 0.37 6.62
CA TYR A 31 5.69 -0.09 5.53
C TYR A 31 6.61 1.03 5.03
N SER A 32 6.06 2.22 4.79
CA SER A 32 6.82 3.39 4.36
C SER A 32 7.88 3.79 5.39
N TRP A 33 7.50 3.80 6.68
CA TRP A 33 8.42 4.06 7.79
C TRP A 33 9.53 3.03 7.86
N THR A 34 9.19 1.74 7.73
CA THR A 34 10.15 0.64 7.79
C THR A 34 11.19 0.78 6.69
N ILE A 35 10.76 1.05 5.45
CA ILE A 35 11.68 1.22 4.33
C ILE A 35 12.54 2.48 4.53
N ALA A 36 11.91 3.61 4.87
CA ALA A 36 12.60 4.90 4.95
C ALA A 36 13.56 5.02 6.15
N VAL A 37 13.23 4.42 7.30
CA VAL A 37 13.96 4.64 8.57
C VAL A 37 14.81 3.44 8.97
N ILE A 38 14.36 2.22 8.67
CA ILE A 38 15.06 1.01 9.10
C ILE A 38 15.91 0.44 7.96
N TYR A 39 15.29 0.23 6.78
CA TYR A 39 15.93 -0.49 5.69
C TYR A 39 16.94 0.37 4.91
N LEU A 40 16.50 1.51 4.35
CA LEU A 40 17.34 2.32 3.46
C LEU A 40 18.56 2.96 4.15
N PRO A 41 18.49 3.46 5.40
CA PRO A 41 19.68 3.96 6.07
C PRO A 41 20.73 2.86 6.33
N SER A 42 20.30 1.61 6.49
CA SER A 42 21.19 0.47 6.68
C SER A 42 21.80 -0.02 5.36
N THR A 43 21.02 -0.05 4.28
CA THR A 43 21.45 -0.59 2.98
C THR A 43 22.06 0.44 2.03
N ALA A 44 21.70 1.71 2.16
CA ALA A 44 22.13 2.80 1.28
C ALA A 44 22.46 4.09 2.05
N PRO A 45 23.43 4.09 3.00
CA PRO A 45 23.64 5.13 4.01
C PRO A 45 24.02 6.54 3.51
N LYS A 46 24.24 6.73 2.20
CA LYS A 46 24.73 7.98 1.60
C LYS A 46 23.63 8.90 1.04
N MET A 47 22.37 8.52 1.13
CA MET A 47 21.28 9.34 0.61
C MET A 47 20.74 10.30 1.67
N SER A 48 20.11 11.38 1.20
CA SER A 48 19.47 12.36 2.07
C SER A 48 18.16 11.82 2.65
N LYS A 49 17.79 12.28 3.85
CA LYS A 49 16.54 11.86 4.54
C LYS A 49 15.28 12.00 3.67
N PRO A 50 15.09 13.08 2.86
CA PRO A 50 13.92 13.19 1.98
C PRO A 50 13.86 12.09 0.92
N ILE A 51 15.01 11.64 0.41
CA ILE A 51 15.08 10.56 -0.59
C ILE A 51 14.61 9.25 0.04
N TYR A 52 15.02 8.94 1.27
CA TYR A 52 14.54 7.72 1.93
C TYR A 52 13.02 7.69 2.10
N TRP A 53 12.41 8.81 2.48
CA TRP A 53 10.96 8.93 2.60
C TRP A 53 10.26 8.79 1.25
N LEU A 54 10.78 9.45 0.21
CA LEU A 54 10.24 9.34 -1.14
C LEU A 54 10.25 7.89 -1.62
N VAL A 55 11.40 7.22 -1.50
CA VAL A 55 11.55 5.81 -1.91
C VAL A 55 10.66 4.90 -1.08
N GLY A 56 10.57 5.11 0.25
CA GLY A 56 9.70 4.33 1.13
C GLY A 56 8.22 4.44 0.76
N ILE A 57 7.74 5.65 0.50
CA ILE A 57 6.36 5.93 0.06
C ILE A 57 6.10 5.28 -1.30
N VAL A 58 6.95 5.53 -2.30
CA VAL A 58 6.78 5.00 -3.65
C VAL A 58 6.81 3.48 -3.65
N THR A 59 7.77 2.88 -2.95
CA THR A 59 7.87 1.41 -2.86
C THR A 59 6.63 0.81 -2.21
N SER A 60 6.14 1.42 -1.12
CA SER A 60 4.93 0.94 -0.45
C SER A 60 3.71 1.03 -1.37
N LEU A 61 3.52 2.16 -2.08
CA LEU A 61 2.44 2.30 -3.06
C LEU A 61 2.50 1.24 -4.16
N LEU A 62 3.70 0.95 -4.70
CA LEU A 62 3.89 -0.06 -5.73
C LEU A 62 3.55 -1.48 -5.23
N ILE A 63 3.88 -1.80 -3.98
CA ILE A 63 3.52 -3.08 -3.37
C ILE A 63 2.00 -3.21 -3.25
N PHE A 64 1.32 -2.19 -2.73
CA PHE A 64 -0.14 -2.20 -2.65
C PHE A 64 -0.80 -2.32 -4.02
N LEU A 65 -0.27 -1.60 -5.02
CA LEU A 65 -0.76 -1.67 -6.39
C LEU A 65 -0.54 -3.07 -6.99
N SER A 66 0.60 -3.70 -6.74
CA SER A 66 0.89 -5.06 -7.19
C SER A 66 -0.11 -6.08 -6.62
N ILE A 67 -0.38 -6.00 -5.32
CA ILE A 67 -1.37 -6.86 -4.65
C ILE A 67 -2.76 -6.61 -5.23
N LEU A 68 -3.16 -5.35 -5.40
CA LEU A 68 -4.45 -5.00 -6.01
C LEU A 68 -4.62 -5.63 -7.40
N ILE A 69 -3.59 -5.49 -8.25
CA ILE A 69 -3.60 -6.04 -9.60
C ILE A 69 -3.62 -7.58 -9.58
N HIS A 70 -2.89 -8.21 -8.65
CA HIS A 70 -2.88 -9.67 -8.48
C HIS A 70 -4.28 -10.21 -8.15
N GLU A 71 -4.95 -9.62 -7.17
CA GLU A 71 -6.32 -9.99 -6.77
C GLU A 71 -7.34 -9.70 -7.89
N LEU A 72 -7.15 -8.61 -8.63
CA LEU A 72 -7.98 -8.30 -9.78
C LEU A 72 -7.79 -9.33 -10.90
N GLY A 73 -6.57 -9.80 -11.13
CA GLY A 73 -6.27 -10.87 -12.08
C GLY A 73 -7.01 -12.17 -11.74
N HIS A 74 -7.01 -12.57 -10.46
CA HIS A 74 -7.81 -13.71 -10.00
C HIS A 74 -9.31 -13.49 -10.24
N SER A 75 -9.80 -12.27 -10.01
CA SER A 75 -11.22 -11.95 -10.19
C SER A 75 -11.66 -11.91 -11.66
N LEU A 76 -10.76 -11.56 -12.59
CA LEU A 76 -11.03 -11.52 -14.03
C LEU A 76 -10.85 -12.87 -14.72
N ALA A 77 -9.99 -13.73 -14.18
CA ALA A 77 -9.79 -15.09 -14.68
C ALA A 77 -10.81 -16.10 -14.13
N ALA A 78 -11.61 -15.69 -13.14
CA ALA A 78 -12.65 -16.50 -12.51
C ALA A 78 -13.98 -16.51 -13.28
#